data_AF-D8S196-F1
#
_entry.id   AF-D8S196-F1
#
_cell.length_a   1.000
_cell.length_b   1.000
_cell.length_c   1.000
_cell.angle_alpha   90.00
_cell.angle_beta   90.00
_cell.angle_gamma   90.00
#
_symmetry.space_group_name_H-M   'P 1'
#
loop_
_entity.id
_entity.type
_entity.pdbx_description
1 polymer ?
#
loop_
_entity_poly.entity_id
_entity_poly.type
_entity_poly.pdbx_seq_one_letter_code
_entity_poly.pdbx_strand_id
1 'polypeptide(L)'
;MHWSTKNVSSGHTAIMVEPKRVTIGGGLSFGCVLMNDFLYGLAAKVKKHATSYENFVRLYVPLAKVGGEENSGAKLRVNGMLSKGTAVISETGDSWFNCQKLKLPDGCGCNTELLAVLSVPCLARTKDKRVITCIGDGSFQVAAQDVGTMIRYGQRSIIFLINSSGDTIEVEIHDGAYNTIKNLGYTGVVNAFHNNDGKCWTAKVSTEALKTGKNVKNK
;
A
#
# COMPACT_ATOMS: atom_id res chain seq x y z
N MET A 1 -1.87 -27.82 18.08
CA MET A 1 -1.48 -28.12 16.69
C MET A 1 0.00 -27.82 16.55
N HIS A 2 0.83 -28.84 16.47
CA HIS A 2 2.28 -28.72 16.34
C HIS A 2 2.59 -28.62 14.84
N TRP A 3 2.96 -27.43 14.35
CA TRP A 3 3.43 -27.27 12.98
C TRP A 3 4.82 -27.90 12.90
N SER A 4 4.87 -29.20 12.63
CA SER A 4 6.10 -29.87 12.22
C SER A 4 6.49 -29.30 10.86
N THR A 5 7.43 -28.36 10.85
CA THR A 5 8.24 -28.07 9.68
C THR A 5 8.96 -29.36 9.31
N LYS A 6 8.39 -30.11 8.36
CA LYS A 6 9.19 -31.09 7.62
C LYS A 6 10.37 -30.31 7.04
N ASN A 7 11.54 -30.54 7.64
CA ASN A 7 12.82 -30.09 7.10
C ASN A 7 12.89 -30.54 5.65
N VAL A 8 12.85 -29.58 4.74
CA VAL A 8 13.21 -29.78 3.33
C VAL A 8 14.70 -30.05 3.33
N SER A 9 15.10 -31.33 3.32
CA SER A 9 16.51 -31.70 3.26
C SER A 9 17.07 -31.46 1.86
N SER A 10 18.15 -30.67 1.82
CA SER A 10 19.19 -30.57 0.77
C SER A 10 18.75 -30.17 -0.64
N GLY A 11 18.66 -28.87 -0.88
CA GLY A 11 18.63 -28.25 -2.20
C GLY A 11 19.12 -26.81 -2.12
N HIS A 12 20.42 -26.61 -2.19
CA HIS A 12 21.09 -25.32 -2.17
C HIS A 12 20.82 -24.50 -3.45
N THR A 13 19.56 -24.09 -3.68
CA THR A 13 19.12 -23.45 -4.94
C THR A 13 18.97 -21.93 -4.85
N ALA A 14 19.07 -21.35 -3.64
CA ALA A 14 18.94 -19.92 -3.44
C ALA A 14 20.26 -19.17 -3.69
N ILE A 15 20.16 -18.03 -4.36
CA ILE A 15 21.20 -17.00 -4.39
C ILE A 15 20.65 -15.84 -3.55
N MET A 16 21.26 -15.59 -2.39
CA MET A 16 20.88 -14.50 -1.51
C MET A 16 21.79 -13.32 -1.80
N VAL A 17 21.21 -12.23 -2.33
CA VAL A 17 21.93 -10.99 -2.61
C VAL A 17 21.51 -9.96 -1.56
N GLU A 18 22.42 -9.61 -0.67
CA GLU A 18 22.27 -8.59 0.37
C GLU A 18 23.01 -7.31 -0.05
N PRO A 19 22.81 -6.15 0.62
CA PRO A 19 23.42 -4.88 0.19
C PRO A 19 24.94 -4.91 0.02
N LYS A 20 25.65 -5.73 0.79
CA LYS A 20 27.13 -5.84 0.80
C LYS A 20 27.64 -7.29 0.84
N ARG A 21 26.79 -8.27 0.55
CA ARG A 21 27.12 -9.71 0.63
C ARG A 21 26.32 -10.51 -0.38
N VAL A 22 26.92 -11.57 -0.92
CA VAL A 22 26.21 -12.55 -1.74
C VAL A 22 26.48 -13.96 -1.21
N THR A 23 25.43 -14.75 -1.01
CA THR A 23 25.52 -16.15 -0.62
C THR A 23 24.93 -17.03 -1.72
N ILE A 24 25.71 -17.97 -2.23
CA ILE A 24 25.29 -18.89 -3.30
C ILE A 24 25.12 -20.29 -2.71
N GLY A 25 23.94 -20.86 -2.92
CA GLY A 25 23.67 -22.24 -2.55
C GLY A 25 23.90 -22.51 -1.07
N GLY A 26 23.51 -21.58 -0.19
CA GLY A 26 23.58 -21.75 1.27
C GLY A 26 24.97 -22.03 1.87
N GLY A 27 26.07 -21.84 1.12
CA GLY A 27 27.42 -22.16 1.57
C GLY A 27 28.43 -21.04 1.28
N LEU A 28 28.74 -20.81 0.00
CA LEU A 28 29.75 -19.81 -0.38
C LEU A 28 29.20 -18.40 -0.20
N SER A 29 29.84 -17.64 0.70
CA SER A 29 29.48 -16.25 0.99
C SER A 29 30.62 -15.31 0.62
N PHE A 30 30.32 -14.32 -0.22
CA PHE A 30 31.25 -13.27 -0.64
C PHE A 30 30.87 -11.97 0.08
N GLY A 31 31.73 -11.52 1.00
CA GLY A 31 31.60 -10.20 1.64
C GLY A 31 32.18 -9.08 0.77
N CYS A 32 31.86 -7.83 1.11
CA CYS A 32 32.34 -6.64 0.42
C CYS A 32 31.98 -6.56 -1.07
N VAL A 33 30.93 -7.26 -1.48
CA VAL A 33 30.37 -7.18 -2.83
C VAL A 33 29.10 -6.35 -2.75
N LEU A 34 29.08 -5.18 -3.38
CA LEU A 34 27.88 -4.36 -3.43
C LEU A 34 26.83 -5.05 -4.29
N MET A 35 25.57 -5.05 -3.83
CA MET A 35 24.43 -5.62 -4.56
C MET A 35 24.37 -5.08 -6.00
N ASN A 36 24.57 -3.77 -6.17
CA ASN A 36 24.51 -3.11 -7.48
C ASN A 36 25.55 -3.69 -8.44
N ASP A 37 26.81 -3.79 -8.01
CA ASP A 37 27.91 -4.28 -8.83
C ASP A 37 27.73 -5.77 -9.17
N PHE A 38 27.26 -6.56 -8.20
CA PHE A 38 26.94 -7.97 -8.44
C PHE A 38 25.83 -8.13 -9.49
N LEU A 39 24.73 -7.38 -9.38
CA LEU A 39 23.61 -7.48 -10.31
C LEU A 39 24.01 -7.03 -11.72
N TYR A 40 24.79 -5.96 -11.85
CA TYR A 40 25.33 -5.54 -13.15
C TYR A 40 26.27 -6.59 -13.77
N GLY A 41 27.19 -7.14 -12.97
CA GLY A 41 28.09 -8.20 -13.41
C GLY A 41 27.35 -9.48 -13.82
N LEU A 42 26.33 -9.87 -13.05
CA LEU A 42 25.50 -11.04 -13.32
C LEU A 42 24.69 -10.85 -14.61
N ALA A 43 24.06 -9.69 -14.80
CA ALA A 43 23.27 -9.39 -15.99
C ALA A 43 24.09 -9.50 -17.29
N ALA A 44 25.39 -9.17 -17.25
CA ALA A 44 26.29 -9.29 -18.40
C ALA A 44 26.71 -10.74 -18.73
N LYS A 45 26.53 -11.68 -17.80
CA LYS A 45 27.00 -13.07 -17.93
C LYS A 45 25.88 -14.11 -17.97
N VAL A 46 24.72 -13.79 -17.44
CA VAL A 46 23.59 -14.72 -17.32
C VAL A 46 23.01 -15.07 -18.69
N LYS A 47 22.72 -16.34 -18.92
CA LYS A 47 21.95 -16.79 -20.07
C LYS A 47 20.46 -16.72 -19.74
N LYS A 48 19.63 -16.30 -20.70
CA LYS A 48 18.18 -16.22 -20.50
C LYS A 48 17.61 -17.64 -20.27
N HIS A 49 16.95 -17.84 -19.13
CA HIS A 49 16.19 -19.04 -18.82
C HIS A 49 14.71 -18.67 -18.67
N ALA A 50 13.88 -19.04 -19.64
CA ALA A 50 12.48 -18.58 -19.73
C ALA A 50 11.46 -19.48 -19.02
N THR A 51 11.85 -20.70 -18.61
CA THR A 51 10.95 -21.73 -18.09
C THR A 51 10.02 -21.25 -16.98
N SER A 52 10.54 -20.52 -15.99
CA SER A 52 9.72 -20.00 -14.89
C SER A 52 8.72 -18.94 -15.34
N TYR A 53 9.11 -18.09 -16.29
CA TYR A 53 8.23 -17.07 -16.87
C TYR A 53 7.13 -17.70 -17.72
N GLU A 54 7.46 -18.70 -18.54
CA GLU A 54 6.49 -19.44 -19.36
C GLU A 54 5.49 -20.22 -18.49
N ASN A 55 5.96 -20.87 -17.43
CA ASN A 55 5.10 -21.54 -16.45
C ASN A 55 4.17 -20.55 -15.75
N PHE A 56 4.68 -19.38 -15.36
CA PHE A 56 3.86 -18.31 -14.79
C PHE A 56 2.76 -17.88 -15.77
N VAL A 57 3.10 -17.58 -17.03
CA VAL A 57 2.12 -17.16 -18.05
C VAL A 57 1.06 -18.22 -18.29
N ARG A 58 1.43 -19.50 -18.29
CA ARG A 58 0.48 -20.63 -18.45
C ARG A 58 -0.50 -20.76 -17.28
N LEU A 59 -0.05 -20.49 -16.07
CA LEU A 59 -0.84 -20.62 -14.83
C LEU A 59 -1.54 -19.32 -14.43
N TYR A 60 -1.16 -18.19 -15.02
CA TYR A 60 -1.65 -16.87 -14.63
C TYR A 60 -3.14 -16.74 -14.94
N VAL A 61 -3.94 -16.55 -13.89
CA VAL A 61 -5.35 -16.18 -13.99
C VAL A 61 -5.45 -14.66 -13.81
N PRO A 62 -5.92 -13.91 -14.82
CA PRO A 62 -6.13 -12.48 -14.68
C PRO A 62 -7.07 -12.19 -13.52
N LEU A 63 -6.71 -11.23 -12.66
CA LEU A 63 -7.63 -10.74 -11.64
C LEU A 63 -8.93 -10.27 -12.30
N ALA A 64 -10.06 -10.65 -11.72
CA ALA A 64 -11.37 -10.24 -12.20
C ALA A 64 -11.40 -8.71 -12.39
N LYS A 65 -11.93 -8.25 -13.53
CA LYS A 65 -12.13 -6.81 -13.75
C LYS A 65 -13.03 -6.27 -12.64
N VAL A 66 -12.53 -5.33 -11.85
CA VAL A 66 -13.35 -4.57 -10.89
C VAL A 66 -14.44 -3.85 -11.70
N GLY A 67 -15.68 -4.29 -11.52
CA GLY A 67 -16.81 -3.90 -12.38
C GLY A 67 -18.02 -4.84 -12.34
N GLY A 68 -17.93 -6.00 -11.69
CA GLY A 68 -19.12 -6.77 -11.28
C GLY A 68 -19.65 -6.30 -9.92
N GLU A 69 -20.93 -6.57 -9.65
CA GLU A 69 -21.71 -6.28 -8.42
C GLU A 69 -21.17 -6.94 -7.13
N GLU A 70 -19.87 -7.20 -7.04
CA GLU A 70 -19.29 -7.89 -5.91
C GLU A 70 -19.08 -6.92 -4.74
N ASN A 71 -20.08 -6.88 -3.86
CA ASN A 71 -20.13 -6.24 -2.54
C ASN A 71 -19.09 -6.83 -1.56
N SER A 72 -17.82 -6.93 -1.94
CA SER A 72 -16.74 -7.26 -1.01
C SER A 72 -16.04 -5.97 -0.60
N GLY A 73 -16.47 -5.41 0.53
CA GLY A 73 -15.78 -4.37 1.33
C GLY A 73 -14.99 -3.33 0.55
N ALA A 74 -15.59 -2.16 0.29
CA ALA A 74 -14.95 -0.93 -0.19
C ALA A 74 -13.64 -1.15 -0.99
N LYS A 75 -13.72 -1.77 -2.18
CA LYS A 75 -12.56 -1.88 -3.07
C LYS A 75 -12.19 -0.47 -3.55
N LEU A 76 -11.21 0.14 -2.89
CA LEU A 76 -10.65 1.45 -3.19
C LEU A 76 -10.34 1.60 -4.68
N ARG A 77 -11.11 2.42 -5.40
CA ARG A 77 -10.93 2.69 -6.83
C ARG A 77 -9.82 3.73 -7.07
N VAL A 78 -8.61 3.42 -6.59
CA VAL A 78 -7.47 4.35 -6.62
C VAL A 78 -6.66 4.21 -7.90
N ASN A 79 -6.70 3.06 -8.59
CA ASN A 79 -5.95 2.82 -9.84
C ASN A 79 -6.11 3.92 -10.90
N GLY A 80 -7.32 4.50 -11.04
CA GLY A 80 -7.58 5.58 -12.01
C GLY A 80 -6.91 6.91 -11.67
N MET A 81 -6.39 7.08 -10.45
CA MET A 81 -5.69 8.27 -9.99
C MET A 81 -4.16 8.12 -10.05
N LEU A 82 -3.65 6.91 -10.32
CA LEU A 82 -2.22 6.62 -10.31
C LEU A 82 -1.54 7.08 -11.59
N SER A 83 -0.34 7.63 -11.46
CA SER A 83 0.53 8.02 -12.56
C SER A 83 1.99 8.03 -12.12
N LYS A 84 2.92 8.30 -13.06
CA LYS A 84 4.34 8.56 -12.74
C LYS A 84 4.51 9.70 -11.72
N GLY A 85 3.58 10.66 -11.71
CA GLY A 85 3.57 11.81 -10.79
C GLY A 85 2.91 11.53 -9.44
N THR A 86 2.54 10.28 -9.14
CA THR A 86 1.94 9.91 -7.84
C THR A 86 2.81 8.96 -7.04
N ALA A 87 2.63 8.98 -5.72
CA ALA A 87 3.13 7.96 -4.82
C ALA A 87 1.98 7.46 -3.93
N VAL A 88 1.87 6.15 -3.77
CA VAL A 88 0.89 5.53 -2.88
C VAL A 88 1.55 5.24 -1.54
N ILE A 89 0.89 5.62 -0.45
CA ILE A 89 1.22 5.19 0.90
C ILE A 89 0.13 4.23 1.36
N SER A 90 0.53 3.02 1.70
CA SER A 90 -0.35 2.01 2.25
C SER A 90 -0.07 1.84 3.74
N GLU A 91 -1.00 2.27 4.58
CA GLU A 91 -0.90 2.05 6.02
C GLU A 91 -1.19 0.59 6.39
N THR A 92 -0.76 0.19 7.59
CA THR A 92 -1.02 -1.13 8.17
C THR A 92 -2.53 -1.41 8.31
N GLY A 93 -2.93 -2.64 8.01
CA GLY A 93 -4.33 -3.08 7.99
C GLY A 93 -4.79 -3.47 6.58
N ASP A 94 -6.10 -3.41 6.32
CA ASP A 94 -6.69 -3.79 5.01
C ASP A 94 -6.14 -2.98 3.83
N SER A 95 -5.60 -1.79 4.12
CA SER A 95 -4.89 -0.96 3.15
C SER A 95 -3.73 -1.73 2.48
N TRP A 96 -2.96 -2.56 3.19
CA TRP A 96 -1.88 -3.37 2.60
C TRP A 96 -2.40 -4.31 1.51
N PHE A 97 -3.47 -5.06 1.81
CA PHE A 97 -4.06 -6.00 0.87
C PHE A 97 -4.74 -5.31 -0.30
N ASN A 98 -5.32 -4.14 -0.08
CA ASN A 98 -5.91 -3.32 -1.14
C ASN A 98 -4.84 -2.72 -2.05
N CYS A 99 -3.75 -2.18 -1.48
CA CYS A 99 -2.68 -1.56 -2.25
C CYS A 99 -1.83 -2.58 -3.01
N GLN A 100 -1.67 -3.81 -2.49
CA GLN A 100 -1.00 -4.91 -3.20
C GLN A 100 -1.71 -5.30 -4.51
N LYS A 101 -3.02 -5.05 -4.61
CA LYS A 101 -3.83 -5.32 -5.81
C LYS A 101 -3.78 -4.18 -6.84
N LEU A 102 -3.14 -3.06 -6.53
CA LEU A 102 -3.06 -1.91 -7.44
C LEU A 102 -2.11 -2.19 -8.62
N LYS A 103 -2.45 -1.63 -9.78
CA LYS A 103 -1.57 -1.64 -10.95
C LYS A 103 -0.79 -0.33 -10.97
N LEU A 104 0.45 -0.37 -10.50
CA LEU A 104 1.31 0.80 -10.43
C LEU A 104 1.88 1.13 -11.83
N PRO A 105 1.64 2.33 -12.36
CA PRO A 105 2.32 2.79 -13.58
C PRO A 105 3.82 2.93 -13.36
N ASP A 106 4.61 2.82 -14.43
CA ASP A 106 6.06 3.03 -14.36
C ASP A 106 6.41 4.37 -13.71
N GLY A 107 7.30 4.31 -12.72
CA GLY A 107 7.72 5.46 -11.94
C GLY A 107 6.73 5.92 -10.87
N CYS A 108 5.57 5.28 -10.70
CA CYS A 108 4.73 5.47 -9.52
C CYS A 108 5.44 4.92 -8.28
N GLY A 109 5.58 5.74 -7.24
CA GLY A 109 6.13 5.26 -5.96
C GLY A 109 5.08 4.46 -5.18
N CYS A 110 5.49 3.47 -4.40
CA CYS A 110 4.63 2.80 -3.43
C CYS A 110 5.44 2.52 -2.17
N ASN A 111 4.96 3.03 -1.04
CA ASN A 111 5.54 2.83 0.27
C ASN A 111 4.53 2.10 1.14
N THR A 112 4.98 1.00 1.74
CA THR A 112 4.23 0.23 2.72
C THR A 112 4.99 0.38 4.03
N GLU A 113 4.49 1.22 4.93
CA GLU A 113 5.16 1.51 6.20
C GLU A 113 4.49 0.71 7.33
N LEU A 114 5.30 0.23 8.28
CA LEU A 114 4.85 -0.47 9.48
C LEU A 114 4.52 0.50 10.63
N LEU A 115 4.99 1.75 10.54
CA LEU A 115 4.82 2.77 11.55
C LEU A 115 3.83 3.81 11.02
N ALA A 116 2.77 4.06 11.80
CA ALA A 116 1.66 4.96 11.51
C ALA A 116 2.06 6.44 11.42
N VAL A 117 2.91 6.80 10.45
CA VAL A 117 3.42 8.16 10.28
C VAL A 117 2.92 8.70 8.95
N LEU A 118 1.76 9.36 9.02
CA LEU A 118 1.10 10.01 7.90
C LEU A 118 1.94 11.14 7.30
N SER A 119 2.87 11.75 8.04
CA SER A 119 3.53 12.96 7.53
C SER A 119 4.96 13.19 7.99
N VAL A 120 5.65 13.90 7.11
CA VAL A 120 7.02 14.43 7.19
C VAL A 120 8.10 13.54 6.57
N PRO A 121 8.52 12.37 7.09
CA PRO A 121 9.61 11.61 6.47
C PRO A 121 9.26 11.07 5.08
N CYS A 122 8.06 10.51 4.91
CA CYS A 122 7.60 9.92 3.65
C CYS A 122 7.30 11.01 2.59
N LEU A 123 6.82 12.17 3.04
CA LEU A 123 6.54 13.33 2.18
C LEU A 123 7.82 14.07 1.77
N ALA A 124 8.83 14.15 2.64
CA ALA A 124 10.15 14.67 2.30
C ALA A 124 10.88 13.79 1.27
N ARG A 125 10.53 12.50 1.17
CA ARG A 125 11.04 11.55 0.17
C ARG A 125 10.32 11.62 -1.19
N THR A 126 9.22 12.35 -1.29
CA THR A 126 8.34 12.39 -2.48
C THR A 126 8.12 13.81 -3.00
N LYS A 127 9.16 14.66 -2.97
CA LYS A 127 9.08 16.11 -3.23
C LYS A 127 8.39 16.53 -4.54
N ASP A 128 8.39 15.66 -5.56
CA ASP A 128 7.82 15.95 -6.88
C ASP A 128 6.57 15.12 -7.21
N LYS A 129 6.01 14.39 -6.23
CA LYS A 129 4.88 13.49 -6.45
C LYS A 129 3.69 13.87 -5.59
N ARG A 130 2.50 13.70 -6.17
CA ARG A 130 1.25 13.78 -5.42
C ARG A 130 1.07 12.49 -4.61
N VAL A 131 0.95 12.64 -3.30
CA VAL A 131 0.82 11.49 -2.41
C VAL A 131 -0.65 11.10 -2.25
N ILE A 132 -0.92 9.80 -2.37
CA ILE A 132 -2.23 9.20 -2.13
C ILE A 132 -2.06 8.20 -1.00
N THR A 133 -2.71 8.44 0.13
CA THR A 133 -2.61 7.59 1.31
C THR A 133 -3.90 6.82 1.53
N CYS A 134 -3.80 5.51 1.74
CA CYS A 134 -4.91 4.67 2.19
C CYS A 134 -4.68 4.31 3.66
N ILE A 135 -5.60 4.72 4.54
CA ILE A 135 -5.45 4.57 6.00
C ILE A 135 -6.76 4.13 6.65
N GLY A 136 -6.66 3.21 7.62
CA GLY A 136 -7.80 2.82 8.46
C GLY A 136 -8.17 3.90 9.47
N ASP A 137 -9.38 3.82 10.01
CA ASP A 137 -9.87 4.74 11.02
C ASP A 137 -9.07 4.67 12.33
N GLY A 138 -8.68 3.48 12.80
CA GLY A 138 -7.83 3.30 13.98
C GLY A 138 -6.46 3.99 13.83
N SER A 139 -5.74 3.67 12.75
CA SER A 139 -4.44 4.28 12.45
C SER A 139 -4.54 5.80 12.27
N PHE A 140 -5.64 6.30 11.68
CA PHE A 140 -5.85 7.74 11.53
C PHE A 140 -5.96 8.46 12.88
N GLN A 141 -6.53 7.84 13.91
CA GLN A 141 -6.64 8.49 15.23
C GLN A 141 -5.27 8.78 15.88
N VAL A 142 -4.24 8.00 15.57
CA VAL A 142 -2.88 8.17 16.11
C VAL A 142 -2.13 9.33 15.41
N ALA A 143 -2.47 9.59 14.15
CA ALA A 143 -1.74 10.53 13.29
C ALA A 143 -2.64 11.62 12.69
N ALA A 144 -3.82 11.90 13.25
CA ALA A 144 -4.75 12.88 12.69
C ALA A 144 -4.15 14.30 12.64
N GLN A 145 -3.36 14.67 13.65
CA GLN A 145 -2.69 15.98 13.77
C GLN A 145 -1.74 16.28 12.60
N ASP A 146 -1.22 15.26 11.94
CA ASP A 146 -0.34 15.38 10.79
C ASP A 146 -1.00 16.11 9.62
N VAL A 147 -2.34 16.02 9.52
CA VAL A 147 -3.11 16.75 8.50
C VAL A 147 -2.94 18.27 8.65
N GLY A 148 -2.84 18.78 9.88
CA GLY A 148 -2.55 20.20 10.13
C GLY A 148 -1.21 20.64 9.54
N THR A 149 -0.19 19.77 9.66
CA THR A 149 1.12 19.99 9.04
C THR A 149 1.02 19.98 7.52
N MET A 150 0.26 19.05 6.93
CA MET A 150 0.04 18.99 5.48
C MET A 150 -0.61 20.28 4.95
N ILE A 151 -1.63 20.78 5.65
CA ILE A 151 -2.33 22.02 5.33
C ILE A 151 -1.38 23.21 5.43
N ARG A 152 -0.64 23.34 6.55
CA ARG A 152 0.33 24.41 6.79
C ARG A 152 1.38 24.53 5.70
N TYR A 153 1.87 23.41 5.18
CA TYR A 153 2.88 23.39 4.10
C TYR A 153 2.28 23.33 2.69
N GLY A 154 0.95 23.46 2.54
CA GLY A 154 0.29 23.50 1.24
C GLY A 154 0.42 22.19 0.44
N GLN A 155 0.58 21.06 1.13
CA GLN A 155 0.75 19.76 0.49
C GLN A 155 -0.53 19.32 -0.21
N ARG A 156 -0.38 18.76 -1.41
CA ARG A 156 -1.51 18.37 -2.27
C ARG A 156 -1.89 16.89 -2.14
N SER A 157 -1.80 16.34 -0.94
CA SER A 157 -2.05 14.93 -0.65
C SER A 157 -3.54 14.57 -0.79
N ILE A 158 -3.83 13.31 -1.10
CA ILE A 158 -5.18 12.72 -1.05
C ILE A 158 -5.15 11.65 0.03
N ILE A 159 -6.09 11.69 0.99
CA ILE A 159 -6.22 10.68 2.04
C ILE A 159 -7.54 9.95 1.84
N PHE A 160 -7.45 8.64 1.61
CA PHE A 160 -8.56 7.70 1.67
C PHE A 160 -8.63 7.09 3.06
N LEU A 161 -9.52 7.63 3.89
CA LEU A 161 -9.81 7.08 5.22
C LEU A 161 -10.89 6.00 5.10
N ILE A 162 -10.54 4.77 5.44
CA ILE A 162 -11.43 3.61 5.46
C ILE A 162 -12.05 3.52 6.85
N ASN A 163 -13.33 3.91 6.97
CA ASN A 163 -14.06 3.84 8.23
C ASN A 163 -14.83 2.51 8.31
N SER A 164 -14.21 1.51 8.93
CA SER A 164 -14.79 0.20 9.24
C SER A 164 -15.45 0.14 10.62
N SER A 165 -15.38 1.23 11.41
CA SER A 165 -15.85 1.29 12.80
C SER A 165 -15.07 0.35 13.74
N GLY A 166 -13.77 0.21 13.53
CA GLY A 166 -12.90 -0.68 14.32
C GLY A 166 -11.69 -1.21 13.53
N ASP A 167 -10.70 -1.73 14.26
CA ASP A 167 -9.49 -2.34 13.70
C ASP A 167 -9.79 -3.74 13.15
N THR A 168 -10.04 -3.82 11.84
CA THR A 168 -10.46 -5.05 11.16
C THR A 168 -9.42 -6.16 11.22
N ILE A 169 -8.12 -5.81 11.20
CA ILE A 169 -7.06 -6.83 11.17
C ILE A 169 -6.84 -7.48 12.54
N GLU A 170 -6.97 -6.73 13.64
CA GLU A 170 -6.81 -7.29 14.99
C GLU A 170 -8.02 -8.14 15.38
N VAL A 171 -9.21 -7.85 14.84
CA VAL A 171 -10.38 -8.73 14.97
C VAL A 171 -10.11 -10.11 14.33
N GLU A 172 -9.44 -10.15 13.19
CA GLU A 172 -9.09 -11.40 12.50
C GLU A 172 -7.93 -12.17 13.17
N ILE A 173 -7.12 -11.52 14.02
CA ILE A 173 -6.02 -12.14 14.78
C ILE A 173 -6.48 -12.57 16.17
N HIS A 174 -7.02 -11.63 16.95
CA HIS A 174 -7.53 -11.84 18.29
C HIS A 174 -8.57 -10.77 18.66
N ASP A 175 -9.84 -11.17 18.61
CA ASP A 175 -10.97 -10.28 18.89
C ASP A 175 -11.08 -9.92 20.39
N GLY A 176 -11.48 -8.68 20.65
CA GLY A 176 -11.60 -8.15 22.01
C GLY A 176 -12.11 -6.70 22.05
N ALA A 177 -12.58 -6.28 23.23
CA ALA A 177 -13.17 -4.96 23.44
C ALA A 177 -12.21 -3.80 23.11
N TYR A 178 -10.89 -4.03 23.12
CA TYR A 178 -9.87 -3.06 22.75
C TYR A 178 -9.81 -2.75 21.25
N ASN A 179 -10.40 -3.61 20.38
CA ASN A 179 -10.50 -3.35 18.93
C ASN A 179 -11.65 -2.38 18.60
N THR A 180 -12.52 -2.09 19.56
CA THR A 180 -13.61 -1.13 19.40
C THR A 180 -13.11 0.28 19.68
N ILE A 181 -12.85 1.03 18.62
CA ILE A 181 -12.42 2.43 18.71
C ILE A 181 -13.62 3.39 18.71
N LYS A 182 -13.44 4.58 19.29
CA LYS A 182 -14.47 5.62 19.24
C LYS A 182 -14.55 6.20 17.84
N ASN A 183 -15.67 6.00 17.15
CA ASN A 183 -15.90 6.63 15.85
C ASN A 183 -15.92 8.16 15.96
N LEU A 184 -15.12 8.83 15.14
CA LEU A 184 -15.00 10.28 15.09
C LEU A 184 -15.75 10.85 13.88
N GLY A 185 -16.16 12.11 13.98
CA GLY A 185 -16.53 12.90 12.81
C GLY A 185 -15.29 13.30 12.03
N TYR A 186 -14.65 12.37 11.29
CA TYR A 186 -13.33 12.58 10.67
C TYR A 186 -13.25 13.84 9.78
N THR A 187 -14.30 14.15 9.02
CA THR A 187 -14.38 15.40 8.24
C THR A 187 -14.37 16.63 9.15
N GLY A 188 -15.06 16.57 10.30
CA GLY A 188 -15.05 17.62 11.32
C GLY A 188 -13.68 17.78 11.99
N VAL A 189 -12.97 16.69 12.27
CA VAL A 189 -11.59 16.72 12.80
C VAL A 189 -10.67 17.44 11.82
N VAL A 190 -10.73 17.09 10.53
CA VAL A 190 -9.92 17.74 9.50
C VAL A 190 -10.30 19.22 9.33
N ASN A 191 -11.60 19.55 9.39
CA ASN A 191 -12.05 20.95 9.34
C ASN A 191 -11.55 21.77 10.54
N ALA A 192 -11.43 21.14 11.72
CA ALA A 192 -10.85 21.79 12.90
C ALA A 192 -9.36 22.12 12.69
N PHE A 193 -8.59 21.23 12.07
CA PHE A 193 -7.18 21.53 11.71
C PHE A 193 -7.06 22.57 10.59
N HIS A 194 -8.00 22.59 9.64
CA HIS A 194 -8.04 23.59 8.58
C HIS A 194 -8.27 24.99 9.14
N ASN A 195 -9.20 25.17 10.07
CA ASN A 195 -9.46 26.44 10.76
C ASN A 195 -9.59 27.65 9.81
N ASN A 196 -10.19 27.45 8.62
CA ASN A 196 -10.30 28.44 7.54
C ASN A 196 -8.96 28.99 7.01
N ASP A 197 -7.84 28.30 7.27
CA ASP A 197 -6.51 28.67 6.81
C ASP A 197 -5.91 27.56 5.92
N GLY A 198 -5.47 27.93 4.72
CA GLY A 198 -4.98 27.00 3.70
C GLY A 198 -6.08 26.34 2.86
N LYS A 199 -5.69 25.31 2.10
CA LYS A 199 -6.57 24.60 1.15
C LYS A 199 -6.87 23.20 1.63
N CYS A 200 -8.13 22.94 1.96
CA CYS A 200 -8.61 21.63 2.37
C CYS A 200 -9.95 21.33 1.70
N TRP A 201 -10.18 20.06 1.34
CA TRP A 201 -11.49 19.58 0.91
C TRP A 201 -11.73 18.22 1.54
N THR A 202 -12.91 18.04 2.15
CA THR A 202 -13.31 16.81 2.80
C THR A 202 -14.66 16.36 2.26
N ALA A 203 -14.84 15.05 2.11
CA ALA A 203 -16.11 14.46 1.71
C ALA A 203 -16.28 13.09 2.35
N LYS A 204 -17.54 12.70 2.56
CA LYS A 204 -17.92 11.35 2.98
C LYS A 204 -18.46 10.62 1.77
N VAL A 205 -18.00 9.39 1.57
CA VAL A 205 -18.47 8.51 0.48
C VAL A 205 -19.02 7.25 1.12
N SER A 206 -20.25 6.87 0.74
CA SER A 206 -20.92 5.65 1.22
C SER A 206 -21.35 4.71 0.09
N THR A 207 -21.14 5.11 -1.17
CA THR A 207 -21.50 4.33 -2.35
C THR A 207 -20.37 4.36 -3.36
N GLU A 208 -20.24 3.29 -4.15
CA GLU A 208 -19.42 3.35 -5.35
C GLU A 208 -20.14 4.17 -6.43
N ALA A 209 -19.39 4.93 -7.23
CA ALA A 209 -19.95 5.50 -8.44
C ALA A 209 -20.35 4.36 -9.40
N LEU A 210 -21.67 4.14 -9.53
CA LEU A 210 -22.23 3.36 -10.62
C LEU A 210 -21.82 4.04 -11.92
N LYS A 211 -21.31 3.28 -12.90
CA LYS A 211 -21.20 3.77 -14.28
C LYS A 211 -22.62 3.89 -14.84
N THR A 212 -23.37 4.90 -14.44
CA THR A 212 -24.71 5.16 -14.98
C THR A 212 -24.65 6.39 -15.87
N GLY A 213 -24.71 6.16 -17.18
CA GLY A 213 -25.10 7.16 -18.16
C GLY A 213 -26.58 7.54 -18.03
N LYS A 214 -27.05 7.89 -16.83
CA LYS A 214 -28.40 8.40 -16.59
C LYS A 214 -28.35 9.54 -15.58
N ASN A 215 -28.62 10.74 -16.10
CA ASN A 215 -28.91 11.94 -15.33
C ASN A 215 -29.93 11.63 -14.23
N VAL A 216 -29.48 11.63 -12.98
CA VAL A 216 -30.37 11.65 -11.83
C VAL A 216 -30.82 13.10 -11.66
N LYS A 217 -32.08 13.38 -12.06
CA LYS A 217 -32.76 14.62 -11.71
C LYS A 217 -33.08 14.58 -10.22
N ASN A 218 -32.63 15.60 -9.50
CA ASN A 218 -33.00 15.83 -8.10
C ASN A 218 -34.52 15.93 -7.93
N LYS A 219 -35.02 15.31 -6.86
CA LYS A 219 -36.23 15.73 -6.14
C LYS A 219 -35.84 15.98 -4.70
#